data_AF-A0ABD2N448-F1
#
_entry.id   AF-A0ABD2N448-F1
#
_cell.length_a   1.000
_cell.length_b   1.000
_cell.length_c   1.000
_cell.angle_alpha   90.00
_cell.angle_beta   90.00
_cell.angle_gamma   90.00
#
_symmetry.space_group_name_H-M   'P 1'
#
loop_
_entity.id
_entity.type
_entity.pdbx_description
1 polymer ?
#
loop_
_entity_poly.entity_id
_entity_poly.type
_entity_poly.pdbx_seq_one_letter_code
_entity_poly.pdbx_strand_id
1 'polypeptide(L)'
;MYLIYLFSPLCIYIYTCQWLLDHVLFNPALWIYTPAPVQTRLYSYLATEFLSDTQIYSNVRRVSTVLQTVHTLKYYYWVTNPRNKSGIIPKGLDGPRPAQKDILAIRAYILLFLKQLIMVGYGVKDDELQSILNYLTTMHEDENLHDVLQMLISLMSEHPSSMVPAFDVKFGVRCIFKLLASESQLIRLQALKLLGFFLSRSTHKRKYDVMSPHNLYTLLAERLLLNEDSLSLPTYNVLYEIMTEHISQQILYTRHPEPESHFRLENPSKYLNLNQISDLLVRMKLLTLSVKSKDF
;
A
#
# COMPACT_ATOMS: atom_id res chain seq x y z
N MET A 1 25.92 39.99 -5.12
CA MET A 1 25.11 40.00 -6.36
C MET A 1 23.98 38.97 -6.38
N TYR A 2 24.12 37.77 -5.77
CA TYR A 2 23.04 36.78 -5.69
C TYR A 2 21.92 37.07 -4.67
N LEU A 3 22.17 37.88 -3.65
CA LEU A 3 21.17 38.24 -2.62
C LEU A 3 20.04 39.15 -3.13
N ILE A 4 20.25 39.91 -4.21
CA ILE A 4 19.25 40.86 -4.72
C ILE A 4 18.11 40.13 -5.46
N TYR A 5 18.38 38.98 -6.07
CA TYR A 5 17.36 38.17 -6.74
C TYR A 5 16.35 37.54 -5.76
N LEU A 6 16.76 37.28 -4.51
CA LEU A 6 15.87 36.80 -3.45
C LEU A 6 14.76 37.79 -3.08
N PHE A 7 14.98 39.09 -3.32
CA PHE A 7 14.01 40.16 -3.04
C PHE A 7 13.18 40.57 -4.27
N SER A 8 13.25 39.83 -5.38
CA SER A 8 12.34 40.08 -6.49
C SER A 8 10.89 39.74 -6.08
N PRO A 9 9.88 40.51 -6.51
CA PRO A 9 8.48 40.25 -6.14
C PRO A 9 8.01 38.82 -6.48
N LEU A 10 8.52 38.24 -7.56
CA LEU A 10 8.23 36.87 -7.97
C LEU A 10 8.86 35.85 -7.02
N CYS A 11 10.13 36.03 -6.62
CA CYS A 11 10.78 35.17 -5.63
C CYS A 11 10.06 35.27 -4.28
N ILE A 12 9.75 36.49 -3.81
CA ILE A 12 9.02 36.71 -2.55
C ILE A 12 7.66 36.00 -2.58
N TYR A 13 6.92 36.11 -3.69
CA TYR A 13 5.65 35.41 -3.88
C TYR A 13 5.81 33.88 -3.78
N ILE A 14 6.77 33.29 -4.51
CA ILE A 14 7.02 31.84 -4.48
C ILE A 14 7.38 31.36 -3.07
N TYR A 15 8.29 32.06 -2.38
CA TYR A 15 8.69 31.70 -1.01
C TYR A 15 7.53 31.84 -0.02
N THR A 16 6.69 32.87 -0.18
CA THR A 16 5.50 33.07 0.68
C THR A 16 4.46 31.98 0.45
N CYS A 17 4.21 31.61 -0.81
CA CYS A 17 3.33 30.49 -1.17
C CYS A 17 3.86 29.17 -0.60
N GLN A 18 5.14 28.87 -0.77
CA GLN A 18 5.77 27.67 -0.19
C GLN A 18 5.64 27.65 1.33
N TRP A 19 5.90 28.78 1.99
CA TRP A 19 5.77 28.89 3.44
C TRP A 19 4.33 28.61 3.89
N LEU A 20 3.34 29.19 3.21
CA LEU A 20 1.93 28.98 3.55
C LEU A 20 1.51 27.52 3.32
N LEU A 21 2.00 26.88 2.27
CA LEU A 21 1.78 25.46 2.03
C LEU A 21 2.36 24.60 3.16
N ASP A 22 3.64 24.79 3.50
CA ASP A 22 4.34 23.92 4.44
C ASP A 22 3.91 24.15 5.90
N HIS A 23 3.72 25.41 6.30
CA HIS A 23 3.47 25.79 7.69
C HIS A 23 2.00 25.91 8.04
N VAL A 24 1.12 26.09 7.04
CA VAL A 24 -0.33 26.18 7.26
C VAL A 24 -1.04 24.98 6.62
N LEU A 25 -1.03 24.87 5.29
CA LEU A 25 -1.90 23.92 4.58
C LEU A 25 -1.57 22.46 4.89
N PHE A 26 -0.29 22.09 4.84
CA PHE A 26 0.17 20.73 5.09
C PHE A 26 0.57 20.47 6.54
N ASN A 27 0.38 21.43 7.45
CA ASN A 27 0.80 21.31 8.83
C ASN A 27 -0.29 20.62 9.68
N PRO A 28 -0.17 19.31 9.99
CA PRO A 28 -1.20 18.59 10.73
C PRO A 28 -1.32 19.06 12.19
N ALA A 29 -0.29 19.72 12.74
CA ALA A 29 -0.32 20.24 14.10
C ALA A 29 -1.31 21.39 14.26
N LEU A 30 -1.73 22.04 13.18
CA LEU A 30 -2.80 23.04 13.24
C LEU A 30 -4.16 22.38 13.08
N TRP A 31 -4.29 21.53 12.06
CA TRP A 31 -5.57 20.99 11.65
C TRP A 31 -6.17 19.97 12.62
N ILE A 32 -5.33 19.22 13.34
CA ILE A 32 -5.80 18.19 14.28
C ILE A 32 -6.72 18.74 15.37
N TYR A 33 -6.59 20.02 15.73
CA TYR A 33 -7.40 20.69 16.76
C TYR A 33 -8.68 21.33 16.22
N THR A 34 -8.89 21.33 14.90
CA THR A 34 -10.12 21.88 14.29
C THR A 34 -11.26 20.85 14.34
N PRO A 35 -12.53 21.26 14.23
CA PRO A 35 -13.64 20.31 14.16
C PRO A 35 -13.50 19.33 12.98
N ALA A 36 -13.90 18.06 13.17
CA ALA A 36 -13.79 17.02 12.15
C ALA A 36 -14.36 17.38 10.77
N PRO A 37 -15.49 18.12 10.64
CA PRO A 37 -15.98 18.57 9.34
C PRO A 37 -15.00 19.50 8.60
N VAL A 38 -14.24 20.32 9.34
CA VAL A 38 -13.23 21.23 8.77
C VAL A 38 -12.04 20.42 8.24
N GLN A 39 -11.54 19.47 9.02
CA GLN A 39 -10.47 18.55 8.61
C GLN A 39 -10.87 17.76 7.36
N THR A 40 -12.10 17.22 7.35
CA THR A 40 -12.64 16.45 6.21
C THR A 40 -12.68 17.32 4.95
N ARG A 41 -13.17 18.56 5.06
CA ARG A 41 -13.25 19.49 3.93
C ARG A 41 -11.86 19.85 3.39
N LEU A 42 -10.89 20.11 4.27
CA LEU A 42 -9.51 20.37 3.89
C LEU A 42 -8.93 19.19 3.08
N TYR A 43 -8.94 17.99 3.64
CA TYR A 43 -8.32 16.85 2.98
C TYR A 43 -9.07 16.42 1.72
N SER A 44 -10.40 16.58 1.69
CA SER A 44 -11.17 16.40 0.45
C SER A 44 -10.68 17.36 -0.63
N TYR A 45 -10.58 18.66 -0.33
CA TYR A 45 -10.09 19.66 -1.29
C TYR A 45 -8.67 19.32 -1.78
N LEU A 46 -7.76 18.95 -0.87
CA LEU A 46 -6.41 18.51 -1.23
C LEU A 46 -6.43 17.32 -2.19
N ALA A 47 -7.34 16.36 -1.98
CA ALA A 47 -7.43 15.13 -2.73
C ALA A 47 -8.23 15.21 -4.05
N THR A 48 -8.96 16.29 -4.32
CA THR A 48 -9.83 16.36 -5.52
C THR A 48 -9.59 17.58 -6.38
N GLU A 49 -9.23 18.71 -5.78
CA GLU A 49 -9.16 19.99 -6.48
C GLU A 49 -7.74 20.56 -6.50
N PHE A 50 -7.01 20.45 -5.39
CA PHE A 50 -5.72 21.11 -5.20
C PHE A 50 -4.67 20.78 -6.28
N LEU A 51 -4.54 19.51 -6.67
CA LEU A 51 -3.54 19.08 -7.67
C LEU A 51 -3.93 19.44 -9.12
N SER A 52 -5.18 19.83 -9.37
CA SER A 52 -5.63 20.25 -10.69
C SER A 52 -5.24 21.68 -11.04
N ASP A 53 -4.98 22.52 -10.03
CA ASP A 53 -4.54 23.91 -10.21
C ASP A 53 -3.03 23.97 -10.45
N THR A 54 -2.64 24.22 -11.70
CA THR A 54 -1.23 24.27 -12.12
C THR A 54 -0.45 25.43 -11.50
N GLN A 55 -1.11 26.54 -11.16
CA GLN A 55 -0.48 27.69 -10.52
C GLN A 55 -0.07 27.33 -9.08
N ILE A 56 -0.96 26.66 -8.35
CA ILE A 56 -0.70 26.25 -6.97
C ILE A 56 0.27 25.07 -6.92
N TYR A 57 0.04 24.04 -7.73
CA TYR A 57 0.87 22.83 -7.76
C TYR A 57 2.33 23.13 -8.13
N SER A 58 2.59 24.10 -9.01
CA SER A 58 3.97 24.46 -9.41
C SER A 58 4.87 24.87 -8.24
N ASN A 59 4.29 25.31 -7.12
CA ASN A 59 4.99 25.72 -5.91
C ASN A 59 5.17 24.56 -4.90
N VAL A 60 4.58 23.39 -5.14
CA VAL A 60 4.61 22.24 -4.23
C VAL A 60 5.93 21.48 -4.36
N ARG A 61 6.61 21.28 -3.24
CA ARG A 61 7.78 20.39 -3.14
C ARG A 61 7.31 18.95 -2.99
N ARG A 62 6.90 18.33 -4.10
CA ARG A 62 6.26 17.00 -4.18
C ARG A 62 6.80 15.97 -3.17
N VAL A 63 8.10 15.69 -3.21
CA VAL A 63 8.74 14.71 -2.31
C VAL A 63 8.54 15.11 -0.84
N SER A 64 8.86 16.34 -0.46
CA SER A 64 8.67 16.84 0.91
C SER A 64 7.22 16.73 1.36
N THR A 65 6.26 17.08 0.50
CA THR A 65 4.83 17.00 0.77
C THR A 65 4.38 15.55 0.95
N VAL A 66 4.89 14.60 0.17
CA VAL A 66 4.64 13.16 0.37
C VAL A 66 5.12 12.70 1.74
N LEU A 67 6.37 13.03 2.10
CA LEU A 67 6.94 12.66 3.40
C LEU A 67 6.13 13.27 4.55
N GLN A 68 5.71 14.53 4.43
CA GLN A 68 4.87 15.21 5.41
C GLN A 68 3.47 14.58 5.51
N THR A 69 2.91 14.12 4.40
CA THR A 69 1.61 13.43 4.35
C THR A 69 1.68 12.06 5.04
N VAL A 70 2.75 11.29 4.79
CA VAL A 70 3.00 10.02 5.49
C VAL A 70 3.23 10.26 6.99
N HIS A 71 3.97 11.30 7.37
CA HIS A 71 4.13 11.71 8.77
C HIS A 71 2.78 12.09 9.40
N THR A 72 1.91 12.79 8.67
CA THR A 72 0.55 13.14 9.11
C THR A 72 -0.28 11.90 9.44
N LEU A 73 -0.29 10.90 8.56
CA LEU A 73 -0.95 9.61 8.79
C LEU A 73 -0.37 8.85 9.98
N LYS A 74 0.95 8.91 10.18
CA LYS A 74 1.67 8.14 11.19
C LYS A 74 1.49 8.70 12.60
N TYR A 75 1.56 10.02 12.75
CA TYR A 75 1.64 10.65 14.08
C TYR A 75 0.34 11.32 14.54
N TYR A 76 -0.52 11.76 13.63
CA TYR A 76 -1.74 12.52 13.98
C TYR A 76 -3.01 11.70 13.72
N TYR A 77 -3.13 11.10 12.53
CA TYR A 77 -4.36 10.44 12.08
C TYR A 77 -4.29 8.92 12.16
N TRP A 78 -3.78 8.35 13.25
CA TRP A 78 -3.82 6.88 13.47
C TRP A 78 -5.26 6.39 13.73
N VAL A 79 -5.59 5.12 13.50
CA VAL A 79 -6.95 4.59 13.79
C VAL A 79 -6.92 3.97 15.17
N THR A 80 -5.97 3.06 15.38
CA THR A 80 -5.64 2.46 16.67
C THR A 80 -4.33 3.06 17.21
N ASN A 81 -4.20 3.22 18.53
CA ASN A 81 -3.07 3.91 19.14
C ASN A 81 -1.76 3.12 18.97
N PRO A 82 -0.72 3.72 18.35
CA PRO A 82 0.48 2.98 17.97
C PRO A 82 1.52 2.74 19.08
N ARG A 83 1.21 3.12 20.33
CA ARG A 83 2.15 2.95 21.47
C ARG A 83 2.43 1.50 21.85
N ASN A 84 1.52 0.57 21.57
CA ASN A 84 1.61 -0.79 22.09
C ASN A 84 2.54 -1.70 21.27
N LYS A 85 2.57 -1.57 19.94
CA LYS A 85 3.36 -2.44 19.05
C LYS A 85 4.37 -1.68 18.19
N SER A 86 4.12 -0.41 17.86
CA SER A 86 4.97 0.37 16.95
C SER A 86 5.97 1.32 17.62
N GLY A 87 5.87 1.57 18.93
CA GLY A 87 6.78 2.50 19.64
C GLY A 87 6.68 3.95 19.14
N ILE A 88 5.59 4.31 18.46
CA ILE A 88 5.36 5.66 17.95
C ILE A 88 4.72 6.50 19.04
N ILE A 89 5.23 7.71 19.24
CA ILE A 89 4.63 8.70 20.13
C ILE A 89 3.64 9.54 19.32
N PRO A 90 2.32 9.37 19.53
CA PRO A 90 1.33 10.16 18.81
C PRO A 90 1.39 11.65 19.18
N LYS A 91 0.97 12.50 18.24
CA LYS A 91 0.90 13.95 18.37
C LYS A 91 -0.56 14.43 18.33
N GLY A 92 -0.82 15.66 18.79
CA GLY A 92 -2.17 16.24 18.82
C GLY A 92 -3.10 15.59 19.87
N LEU A 93 -2.55 15.21 21.02
CA LEU A 93 -3.30 14.55 22.11
C LEU A 93 -3.84 15.53 23.17
N ASP A 94 -3.39 16.78 23.12
CA ASP A 94 -3.68 17.88 24.04
C ASP A 94 -5.01 18.61 23.73
N GLY A 95 -5.82 18.08 22.81
CA GLY A 95 -7.12 18.63 22.43
C GLY A 95 -8.13 17.56 22.04
N PRO A 96 -9.36 17.96 21.65
CA PRO A 96 -10.41 17.04 21.25
C PRO A 96 -10.01 16.33 19.95
N ARG A 97 -9.97 15.00 20.01
CA ARG A 97 -9.65 14.15 18.86
C ARG A 97 -10.93 13.80 18.09
N PRO A 98 -10.90 13.78 16.73
CA PRO A 98 -12.03 13.28 15.95
C PRO A 98 -12.43 11.86 16.34
N ALA A 99 -13.71 11.53 16.18
CA ALA A 99 -14.19 10.17 16.43
C ALA A 99 -13.62 9.21 15.38
N GLN A 100 -13.52 7.91 15.70
CA GLN A 100 -12.91 6.90 14.83
C GLN A 100 -13.49 6.90 13.40
N LYS A 101 -14.82 7.05 13.26
CA LYS A 101 -15.49 7.14 11.95
C LYS A 101 -14.98 8.33 11.11
N ASP A 102 -14.73 9.47 11.76
CA ASP A 102 -14.30 10.69 11.09
C ASP A 102 -12.83 10.57 10.70
N ILE A 103 -12.03 9.89 11.53
CA ILE A 103 -10.63 9.58 11.22
C ILE A 103 -10.53 8.66 10.02
N LEU A 104 -11.36 7.63 9.92
CA LEU A 104 -11.38 6.76 8.74
C LEU A 104 -11.72 7.56 7.47
N ALA A 105 -12.71 8.45 7.53
CA ALA A 105 -13.07 9.33 6.42
C ALA A 105 -11.93 10.30 6.04
N ILE A 106 -11.31 10.95 7.02
CA ILE A 106 -10.18 11.87 6.82
C ILE A 106 -8.98 11.12 6.23
N ARG A 107 -8.64 9.93 6.76
CA ARG A 107 -7.55 9.09 6.25
C ARG A 107 -7.78 8.69 4.80
N ALA A 108 -9.02 8.37 4.41
CA ALA A 108 -9.35 8.04 3.02
C ALA A 108 -8.99 9.20 2.08
N TYR A 109 -9.32 10.45 2.45
CA TYR A 109 -8.93 11.63 1.67
C TYR A 109 -7.42 11.88 1.70
N ILE A 110 -6.76 11.73 2.85
CA ILE A 110 -5.29 11.88 2.94
C ILE A 110 -4.59 10.87 2.01
N LEU A 111 -5.06 9.62 1.98
CA LEU A 111 -4.52 8.57 1.12
C LEU A 111 -4.83 8.78 -0.35
N LEU A 112 -6.02 9.30 -0.68
CA LEU A 112 -6.34 9.70 -2.05
C LEU A 112 -5.42 10.82 -2.53
N PHE A 113 -5.20 11.84 -1.70
CA PHE A 113 -4.24 12.91 -1.98
C PHE A 113 -2.82 12.35 -2.17
N LEU A 114 -2.35 11.48 -1.27
CA LEU A 114 -1.03 10.85 -1.36
C LEU A 114 -0.88 10.03 -2.65
N LYS A 115 -1.88 9.21 -2.98
CA LYS A 115 -1.93 8.39 -4.21
C LYS A 115 -1.79 9.27 -5.45
N GLN A 116 -2.57 10.34 -5.54
CA GLN A 116 -2.51 11.25 -6.68
C GLN A 116 -1.17 11.97 -6.74
N LEU A 117 -0.69 12.49 -5.61
CA LEU A 117 0.54 13.28 -5.51
C LEU A 117 1.76 12.50 -6.01
N ILE A 118 1.90 11.22 -5.65
CA ILE A 118 3.03 10.39 -6.11
C ILE A 118 2.93 9.99 -7.59
N MET A 119 1.78 10.18 -8.22
CA MET A 119 1.60 9.88 -9.65
C MET A 119 1.73 11.11 -10.54
N VAL A 120 1.84 12.32 -9.96
CA VAL A 120 1.93 13.55 -10.76
C VAL A 120 3.25 13.66 -11.51
N GLY A 121 3.22 13.68 -12.84
CA GLY A 121 4.42 13.83 -13.68
C GLY A 121 5.05 12.49 -14.07
N TYR A 122 6.38 12.42 -14.13
CA TYR A 122 7.11 11.27 -14.67
C TYR A 122 7.30 10.13 -13.64
N GLY A 123 6.20 9.58 -13.16
CA GLY A 123 6.20 8.40 -12.28
C GLY A 123 6.61 8.69 -10.83
N VAL A 124 6.83 7.62 -10.08
CA VAL A 124 7.10 7.64 -8.63
C VAL A 124 8.57 7.95 -8.35
N LYS A 125 8.82 8.82 -7.36
CA LYS A 125 10.18 9.12 -6.91
C LYS A 125 10.61 8.15 -5.81
N ASP A 126 11.91 7.89 -5.78
CA ASP A 126 12.55 6.95 -4.86
C ASP A 126 12.20 7.16 -3.38
N ASP A 127 12.36 8.40 -2.89
CA ASP A 127 12.13 8.72 -1.47
C ASP A 127 10.65 8.64 -1.07
N GLU A 128 9.76 8.90 -2.03
CA GLU A 128 8.31 8.85 -1.82
C GLU A 128 7.86 7.41 -1.54
N LEU A 129 8.21 6.48 -2.44
CA LEU A 129 7.88 5.07 -2.26
C LEU A 129 8.57 4.50 -1.03
N GLN A 130 9.84 4.86 -0.78
CA GLN A 130 10.55 4.42 0.41
C GLN A 130 9.83 4.86 1.69
N SER A 131 9.28 6.08 1.74
CA SER A 131 8.52 6.55 2.91
C SER A 131 7.26 5.73 3.18
N ILE A 132 6.54 5.31 2.13
CA ILE A 132 5.35 4.45 2.21
C ILE A 132 5.75 3.04 2.66
N LEU A 133 6.83 2.47 2.11
CA LEU A 133 7.34 1.17 2.52
C LEU A 133 7.79 1.19 3.99
N ASN A 134 8.44 2.27 4.44
CA ASN A 134 8.81 2.46 5.83
C ASN A 134 7.59 2.55 6.76
N TYR A 135 6.50 3.16 6.32
CA TYR A 135 5.25 3.15 7.07
C TYR A 135 4.76 1.71 7.27
N LEU A 136 4.66 0.93 6.18
CA LEU A 136 4.16 -0.45 6.22
C LEU A 136 5.05 -1.40 7.04
N THR A 137 6.36 -1.17 7.06
CA THR A 137 7.30 -2.00 7.83
C THR A 137 7.40 -1.60 9.30
N THR A 138 7.01 -0.38 9.68
CA THR A 138 7.12 0.11 11.08
C THR A 138 5.78 0.25 11.81
N MET A 139 4.66 0.33 11.09
CA MET A 139 3.33 0.26 11.68
C MET A 139 2.95 -1.20 11.98
N HIS A 140 2.24 -1.40 13.09
CA HIS A 140 1.80 -2.70 13.58
C HIS A 140 0.30 -2.76 13.88
N GLU A 141 -0.40 -1.63 13.78
CA GLU A 141 -1.84 -1.54 13.97
C GLU A 141 -2.55 -1.89 12.64
N ASP A 142 -3.32 -2.99 12.65
CA ASP A 142 -3.86 -3.57 11.42
C ASP A 142 -4.77 -2.61 10.65
N GLU A 143 -5.65 -1.86 11.31
CA GLU A 143 -6.50 -0.87 10.65
C GLU A 143 -5.68 0.25 9.99
N ASN A 144 -4.52 0.58 10.56
CA ASN A 144 -3.61 1.59 10.01
C ASN A 144 -2.77 1.07 8.85
N LEU A 145 -2.43 -0.22 8.86
CA LEU A 145 -1.75 -0.88 7.75
C LEU A 145 -2.70 -1.11 6.58
N HIS A 146 -3.95 -1.47 6.86
CA HIS A 146 -4.94 -1.89 5.89
C HIS A 146 -5.14 -0.88 4.76
N ASP A 147 -5.38 0.38 5.10
CA ASP A 147 -5.72 1.43 4.11
C ASP A 147 -4.49 1.91 3.33
N VAL A 148 -3.32 2.02 3.96
CA VAL A 148 -2.05 2.32 3.29
C VAL A 148 -1.65 1.21 2.33
N LEU A 149 -1.83 -0.05 2.75
CA LEU A 149 -1.55 -1.21 1.91
C LEU A 149 -2.54 -1.28 0.74
N GLN A 150 -3.82 -0.99 0.97
CA GLN A 150 -4.82 -0.91 -0.10
C GLN A 150 -4.49 0.17 -1.13
N MET A 151 -4.04 1.35 -0.67
CA MET A 151 -3.58 2.42 -1.56
C MET A 151 -2.39 1.96 -2.41
N LEU A 152 -1.41 1.27 -1.82
CA LEU A 152 -0.24 0.76 -2.54
C LEU A 152 -0.60 -0.34 -3.57
N ILE A 153 -1.54 -1.22 -3.24
CA ILE A 153 -2.10 -2.22 -4.17
C ILE A 153 -2.76 -1.52 -5.37
N SER A 154 -3.57 -0.50 -5.11
CA SER A 154 -4.24 0.29 -6.15
C SER A 154 -3.22 0.97 -7.07
N LEU A 155 -2.15 1.57 -6.53
CA LEU A 155 -1.05 2.14 -7.32
C LEU A 155 -0.37 1.09 -8.20
N MET A 156 -0.01 -0.07 -7.63
CA MET A 156 0.64 -1.16 -8.37
C MET A 156 -0.26 -1.69 -9.51
N SER A 157 -1.56 -1.79 -9.25
CA SER A 157 -2.57 -2.23 -10.21
C SER A 157 -2.75 -1.24 -11.36
N GLU A 158 -2.86 0.04 -11.06
CA GLU A 158 -3.24 1.08 -12.03
C GLU A 158 -2.03 1.62 -12.81
N HIS A 159 -0.84 1.61 -12.21
CA HIS A 159 0.37 2.19 -12.80
C HIS A 159 1.58 1.25 -12.77
N PRO A 160 1.46 0.00 -13.27
CA PRO A 160 2.52 -1.00 -13.15
C PRO A 160 3.83 -0.60 -13.84
N SER A 161 3.78 0.18 -14.93
CA SER A 161 4.96 0.64 -15.67
C SER A 161 5.91 1.48 -14.82
N SER A 162 5.38 2.31 -13.91
CA SER A 162 6.17 3.09 -12.97
C SER A 162 6.38 2.35 -11.64
N MET A 163 5.36 1.65 -11.15
CA MET A 163 5.39 1.06 -9.81
C MET A 163 6.29 -0.16 -9.71
N VAL A 164 6.26 -1.07 -10.69
CA VAL A 164 7.07 -2.30 -10.67
C VAL A 164 8.56 -2.00 -10.59
N PRO A 165 9.18 -1.16 -11.45
CA PRO A 165 10.61 -0.88 -11.33
C PRO A 165 10.96 -0.12 -10.05
N ALA A 166 10.14 0.85 -9.62
CA ALA A 166 10.40 1.58 -8.38
C ALA A 166 10.34 0.67 -7.14
N PHE A 167 9.35 -0.24 -7.10
CA PHE A 167 9.17 -1.19 -6.01
C PHE A 167 10.31 -2.21 -5.93
N ASP A 168 10.80 -2.68 -7.08
CA ASP A 168 11.95 -3.58 -7.19
C ASP A 168 13.24 -2.92 -6.65
N VAL A 169 13.56 -1.70 -7.13
CA VAL A 169 14.73 -0.93 -6.69
C VAL A 169 14.73 -0.64 -5.18
N LYS A 170 13.56 -0.48 -4.58
CA LYS A 170 13.40 -0.30 -3.12
C LYS A 170 13.29 -1.61 -2.33
N PHE A 171 13.55 -2.75 -2.96
CA PHE A 171 13.41 -4.07 -2.34
C PHE A 171 12.04 -4.28 -1.69
N GLY A 172 10.97 -3.77 -2.32
CA GLY A 172 9.62 -3.74 -1.77
C GLY A 172 9.07 -5.12 -1.40
N VAL A 173 9.57 -6.20 -2.02
CA VAL A 173 9.25 -7.58 -1.64
C VAL A 173 9.60 -7.88 -0.19
N ARG A 174 10.63 -7.25 0.39
CA ARG A 174 10.93 -7.39 1.83
C ARG A 174 9.78 -6.91 2.72
N CYS A 175 9.10 -5.84 2.32
CA CYS A 175 7.91 -5.33 3.00
C CYS A 175 6.77 -6.35 2.97
N ILE A 176 6.54 -6.99 1.82
CA ILE A 176 5.55 -8.07 1.66
C ILE A 176 5.84 -9.20 2.66
N PHE A 177 7.07 -9.72 2.67
CA PHE A 177 7.43 -10.83 3.57
C PHE A 177 7.36 -10.47 5.06
N LYS A 178 7.61 -9.20 5.42
CA LYS A 178 7.32 -8.69 6.78
C LYS A 178 5.83 -8.78 7.09
N LEU A 179 4.98 -8.29 6.19
CA LEU A 179 3.52 -8.24 6.40
C LEU A 179 2.86 -9.63 6.40
N LEU A 180 3.43 -10.61 5.70
CA LEU A 180 2.96 -11.99 5.75
C LEU A 180 3.08 -12.64 7.14
N ALA A 181 3.91 -12.08 8.04
CA ALA A 181 3.97 -12.52 9.43
C ALA A 181 2.96 -11.81 10.35
N SER A 182 2.11 -10.91 9.84
CA SER A 182 1.05 -10.28 10.65
C SER A 182 0.08 -11.32 11.20
N GLU A 183 -0.41 -11.13 12.42
CA GLU A 183 -1.49 -11.91 13.04
C GLU A 183 -2.82 -11.73 12.27
N SER A 184 -3.03 -10.56 11.66
CA SER A 184 -4.21 -10.26 10.86
C SER A 184 -4.18 -10.93 9.50
N GLN A 185 -5.15 -11.84 9.28
CA GLN A 185 -5.31 -12.51 7.99
C GLN A 185 -5.57 -11.51 6.85
N LEU A 186 -6.31 -10.44 7.13
CA LEU A 186 -6.57 -9.38 6.15
C LEU A 186 -5.27 -8.75 5.64
N ILE A 187 -4.34 -8.41 6.53
CA ILE A 187 -3.04 -7.84 6.17
C ILE A 187 -2.20 -8.84 5.37
N ARG A 188 -2.18 -10.12 5.78
CA ARG A 188 -1.49 -11.18 5.02
C ARG A 188 -2.05 -11.32 3.59
N LEU A 189 -3.37 -11.33 3.45
CA LEU A 189 -4.05 -11.43 2.15
C LEU A 189 -3.77 -10.21 1.26
N GLN A 190 -3.80 -9.00 1.81
CA GLN A 190 -3.42 -7.79 1.07
C GLN A 190 -1.94 -7.78 0.67
N ALA A 191 -1.04 -8.28 1.53
CA ALA A 191 0.38 -8.42 1.19
C ALA A 191 0.59 -9.40 0.04
N LEU A 192 -0.13 -10.53 0.04
CA LEU A 192 -0.16 -11.48 -1.08
C LEU A 192 -0.70 -10.84 -2.36
N LYS A 193 -1.77 -10.04 -2.29
CA LYS A 193 -2.32 -9.31 -3.45
C LYS A 193 -1.29 -8.35 -4.05
N LEU A 194 -0.57 -7.61 -3.20
CA LEU A 194 0.50 -6.73 -3.65
C LEU A 194 1.62 -7.52 -4.34
N LEU A 195 2.01 -8.68 -3.79
CA LEU A 195 2.95 -9.60 -4.44
C LEU A 195 2.44 -10.07 -5.80
N GLY A 196 1.16 -10.45 -5.86
CA GLY A 196 0.51 -10.92 -7.07
C GLY A 196 0.55 -9.88 -8.18
N PHE A 197 0.17 -8.63 -7.89
CA PHE A 197 0.24 -7.55 -8.88
C PHE A 197 1.67 -7.25 -9.31
N PHE A 198 2.63 -7.23 -8.37
CA PHE A 198 4.04 -7.04 -8.71
C PHE A 198 4.55 -8.15 -9.64
N LEU A 199 4.24 -9.41 -9.33
CA LEU A 199 4.67 -10.56 -10.11
C LEU A 199 3.97 -10.63 -11.47
N SER A 200 2.64 -10.51 -11.54
CA SER A 200 1.90 -10.59 -12.81
C SER A 200 2.28 -9.48 -13.81
N ARG A 201 2.75 -8.34 -13.31
CA ARG A 201 3.19 -7.20 -14.13
C ARG A 201 4.70 -7.12 -14.35
N SER A 202 5.49 -8.02 -13.77
CA SER A 202 6.94 -8.07 -13.94
C SER A 202 7.37 -8.88 -15.16
N THR A 203 8.53 -8.54 -15.74
CA THR A 203 9.16 -9.40 -16.77
C THR A 203 9.63 -10.71 -16.15
N HIS A 204 9.77 -11.76 -16.97
CA HIS A 204 10.31 -13.05 -16.49
C HIS A 204 11.65 -12.90 -15.77
N LYS A 205 12.56 -12.09 -16.33
CA LYS A 205 13.86 -11.80 -15.72
C LYS A 205 13.71 -11.18 -14.32
N ARG A 206 12.86 -10.15 -14.16
CA ARG A 206 12.63 -9.53 -12.85
C ARG A 206 12.01 -10.49 -11.85
N LYS A 207 11.00 -11.28 -12.26
CA LYS A 207 10.40 -12.32 -11.39
C LYS A 207 11.49 -13.28 -10.88
N TYR A 208 12.37 -13.74 -11.78
CA TYR A 208 13.48 -14.63 -11.43
C TYR A 208 14.50 -13.96 -10.50
N ASP A 209 15.00 -12.78 -10.86
CA ASP A 209 16.04 -12.07 -10.12
C ASP A 209 15.58 -11.69 -8.70
N VAL A 210 14.28 -11.46 -8.50
CA VAL A 210 13.72 -11.14 -7.19
C VAL A 210 13.39 -12.39 -6.37
N MET A 211 12.70 -13.37 -6.95
CA MET A 211 12.15 -14.49 -6.18
C MET A 211 13.12 -15.67 -5.99
N SER A 212 14.01 -15.92 -6.97
CA SER A 212 14.84 -17.13 -6.99
C SER A 212 16.08 -17.07 -6.09
N PRO A 213 16.90 -16.01 -6.06
CA PRO A 213 18.21 -16.05 -5.39
C PRO A 213 18.18 -16.34 -3.89
N HIS A 214 17.05 -16.06 -3.24
CA HIS A 214 16.86 -16.26 -1.80
C HIS A 214 15.73 -17.27 -1.48
N ASN A 215 15.34 -18.11 -2.45
CA ASN A 215 14.27 -19.11 -2.29
C ASN A 215 12.96 -18.51 -1.74
N LEU A 216 12.55 -17.34 -2.24
CA LEU A 216 11.40 -16.62 -1.68
C LEU A 216 10.09 -17.39 -1.87
N TYR A 217 9.99 -18.30 -2.85
CA TYR A 217 8.83 -19.20 -2.98
C TYR A 217 8.71 -20.18 -1.80
N THR A 218 9.82 -20.76 -1.34
CA THR A 218 9.85 -21.63 -0.15
C THR A 218 9.49 -20.81 1.09
N LEU A 219 10.13 -19.65 1.26
CA LEU A 219 9.83 -18.74 2.37
C LEU A 219 8.35 -18.31 2.36
N LEU A 220 7.73 -18.14 1.19
CA LEU A 220 6.31 -17.79 1.08
C LEU A 220 5.44 -18.89 1.67
N ALA A 221 5.72 -20.15 1.36
CA ALA A 221 4.99 -21.29 1.92
C ALA A 221 5.13 -21.35 3.46
N GLU A 222 6.34 -21.18 3.97
CA GLU A 222 6.59 -21.14 5.43
C GLU A 222 5.85 -19.99 6.10
N ARG A 223 5.88 -18.79 5.51
CA ARG A 223 5.20 -17.60 6.08
C ARG A 223 3.68 -17.75 6.13
N LEU A 224 3.08 -18.43 5.16
CA LEU A 224 1.62 -18.64 5.15
C LEU A 224 1.14 -19.56 6.26
N LEU A 225 1.98 -20.50 6.69
CA LEU A 225 1.67 -21.46 7.75
C LEU A 225 2.10 -20.97 9.15
N LEU A 226 2.61 -19.74 9.28
CA LEU A 226 3.04 -19.20 10.59
C LEU A 226 1.89 -19.03 11.59
N ASN A 227 0.71 -18.63 11.11
CA ASN A 227 -0.43 -18.26 11.95
C ASN A 227 -1.65 -19.17 11.72
N GLU A 228 -1.57 -20.14 10.81
CA GLU A 228 -2.68 -21.02 10.42
C GLU A 228 -2.15 -22.45 10.19
N ASP A 229 -2.79 -23.45 10.77
CA ASP A 229 -2.45 -24.87 10.59
C ASP A 229 -2.83 -25.41 9.19
N SER A 230 -3.74 -24.70 8.51
CA SER A 230 -4.21 -25.05 7.17
C SER A 230 -4.56 -23.80 6.38
N LEU A 231 -4.46 -23.88 5.05
CA LEU A 231 -4.76 -22.76 4.17
C LEU A 231 -6.28 -22.49 4.11
N SER A 232 -6.67 -21.28 4.50
CA SER A 232 -8.06 -20.81 4.36
C SER A 232 -8.47 -20.61 2.88
N LEU A 233 -9.78 -20.61 2.62
CA LEU A 233 -10.32 -20.36 1.28
C LEU A 233 -9.86 -19.01 0.68
N PRO A 234 -9.88 -17.88 1.41
CA PRO A 234 -9.36 -16.62 0.89
C PRO A 234 -7.87 -16.70 0.52
N THR A 235 -7.05 -17.38 1.34
CA THR A 235 -5.63 -17.58 1.04
C THR A 235 -5.44 -18.38 -0.24
N TYR A 236 -6.20 -19.47 -0.40
CA TYR A 236 -6.24 -20.24 -1.64
C TYR A 236 -6.62 -19.38 -2.84
N ASN A 237 -7.67 -18.57 -2.73
CA ASN A 237 -8.12 -17.71 -3.83
C ASN A 237 -7.01 -16.75 -4.28
N VAL A 238 -6.31 -16.10 -3.34
CA VAL A 238 -5.21 -15.20 -3.71
C VAL A 238 -4.04 -15.96 -4.34
N LEU A 239 -3.68 -17.14 -3.83
CA LEU A 239 -2.64 -17.97 -4.43
C LEU A 239 -3.02 -18.44 -5.84
N TYR A 240 -4.28 -18.82 -6.04
CA TYR A 240 -4.82 -19.20 -7.34
C TYR A 240 -4.71 -18.05 -8.33
N GLU A 241 -5.13 -16.85 -7.96
CA GLU A 241 -4.98 -15.65 -8.79
C GLU A 241 -3.51 -15.37 -9.13
N ILE A 242 -2.58 -15.54 -8.17
CA ILE A 242 -1.13 -15.39 -8.42
C ILE A 242 -0.64 -16.39 -9.46
N MET A 243 -1.10 -17.64 -9.38
CA MET A 243 -0.71 -18.69 -10.31
C MET A 243 -1.27 -18.52 -11.72
N THR A 244 -2.48 -17.99 -11.84
CA THR A 244 -3.08 -17.69 -13.14
C THR A 244 -2.69 -16.31 -13.66
N GLU A 245 -1.96 -15.52 -12.85
CA GLU A 245 -1.60 -14.12 -13.10
C GLU A 245 -2.82 -13.17 -13.27
N HIS A 246 -4.02 -13.61 -12.88
CA HIS A 246 -5.27 -12.84 -12.92
C HIS A 246 -5.67 -12.32 -11.54
N ILE A 247 -4.99 -11.25 -11.11
CA ILE A 247 -5.18 -10.67 -9.78
C ILE A 247 -6.38 -9.72 -9.73
N SER A 248 -7.29 -9.95 -8.79
CA SER A 248 -8.37 -9.00 -8.48
C SER A 248 -7.95 -8.02 -7.37
N GLN A 249 -8.46 -6.79 -7.35
CA GLN A 249 -8.10 -5.81 -6.31
C GLN A 249 -8.71 -6.13 -4.93
N GLN A 250 -9.89 -6.77 -4.92
CA GLN A 250 -10.60 -7.11 -3.68
C GLN A 250 -10.23 -8.52 -3.22
N ILE A 251 -10.37 -8.77 -1.91
CA ILE A 251 -10.22 -10.13 -1.38
C ILE A 251 -11.51 -10.89 -1.61
N LEU A 252 -11.40 -12.04 -2.26
CA LEU A 252 -12.51 -12.94 -2.49
C LEU A 252 -12.65 -13.91 -1.31
N TYR A 253 -13.76 -13.82 -0.57
CA TYR A 253 -14.07 -14.72 0.53
C TYR A 253 -14.96 -15.90 0.14
N THR A 254 -15.55 -15.84 -1.06
CA THR A 254 -16.36 -16.91 -1.64
C THR A 254 -15.53 -17.78 -2.57
N ARG A 255 -16.09 -18.88 -3.07
CA ARG A 255 -15.41 -19.69 -4.08
C ARG A 255 -15.17 -18.88 -5.35
N HIS A 256 -14.02 -19.10 -5.99
CA HIS A 256 -13.76 -18.57 -7.32
C HIS A 256 -14.81 -19.12 -8.30
N PRO A 257 -15.32 -18.30 -9.25
CA PRO A 257 -16.11 -18.82 -10.36
C PRO A 257 -15.34 -19.91 -11.11
N GLU A 258 -16.05 -20.82 -11.77
CA GLU A 258 -15.38 -21.89 -12.52
C GLU A 258 -14.38 -21.30 -13.52
N PRO A 259 -13.18 -21.89 -13.65
CA PRO A 259 -12.18 -21.38 -14.56
C PRO A 259 -12.73 -21.37 -15.99
N GLU A 260 -12.76 -20.19 -16.60
CA GLU A 260 -13.00 -20.04 -18.02
C GLU A 260 -12.01 -20.91 -18.82
N SER A 261 -12.49 -21.52 -19.90
CA SER A 261 -11.78 -22.56 -20.66
C SER A 261 -10.44 -22.13 -21.25
N HIS A 262 -10.12 -20.84 -21.22
CA HIS A 262 -8.86 -20.25 -21.66
C HIS A 262 -7.84 -19.99 -20.53
N PHE A 263 -8.22 -20.15 -19.25
CA PHE A 263 -7.25 -20.05 -18.15
C PHE A 263 -6.27 -21.22 -18.25
N ARG A 264 -5.05 -20.92 -18.66
CA ARG A 264 -3.93 -21.86 -18.65
C ARG A 264 -3.04 -21.53 -17.46
N LEU A 265 -2.59 -22.56 -16.74
CA LEU A 265 -1.49 -22.40 -15.81
C LEU A 265 -0.26 -22.01 -16.63
N GLU A 266 0.14 -20.75 -16.59
CA GLU A 266 1.34 -20.32 -17.28
C GLU A 266 2.58 -20.96 -16.63
N ASN A 267 3.43 -21.58 -17.47
CA ASN A 267 4.72 -22.20 -17.13
C ASN A 267 4.71 -23.48 -16.24
N PRO A 268 4.45 -24.67 -16.81
CA PRO A 268 4.61 -25.97 -16.14
C PRO A 268 6.00 -26.20 -15.50
N SER A 269 7.05 -25.62 -16.07
CA SER A 269 8.44 -25.76 -15.61
C SER A 269 8.84 -24.79 -14.48
N LYS A 270 8.04 -23.73 -14.20
CA LYS A 270 8.17 -22.93 -12.95
C LYS A 270 7.83 -23.77 -11.71
N TYR A 271 7.02 -24.82 -11.88
CA TYR A 271 6.53 -25.63 -10.77
C TYR A 271 7.56 -26.56 -10.14
N LEU A 272 8.72 -26.78 -10.79
CA LEU A 272 9.79 -27.59 -10.20
C LEU A 272 10.34 -27.00 -8.89
N ASN A 273 10.33 -25.66 -8.74
CA ASN A 273 10.73 -24.96 -7.50
C ASN A 273 9.53 -24.51 -6.64
N LEU A 274 8.31 -24.57 -7.18
CA LEU A 274 7.05 -24.35 -6.44
C LEU A 274 6.45 -25.64 -5.89
N ASN A 275 7.15 -26.78 -5.96
CA ASN A 275 6.62 -28.09 -5.55
C ASN A 275 5.93 -28.09 -4.19
N GLN A 276 6.33 -27.25 -3.24
CA GLN A 276 5.63 -27.13 -1.95
C GLN A 276 4.32 -26.34 -2.04
N ILE A 277 4.27 -25.24 -2.80
CA ILE A 277 3.03 -24.44 -2.98
C ILE A 277 2.07 -25.17 -3.93
N SER A 278 2.57 -25.78 -5.00
CA SER A 278 1.75 -26.62 -5.88
C SER A 278 1.26 -27.87 -5.15
N ASP A 279 2.08 -28.53 -4.31
CA ASP A 279 1.61 -29.66 -3.47
C ASP A 279 0.59 -29.20 -2.42
N LEU A 280 0.79 -28.05 -1.77
CA LEU A 280 -0.21 -27.42 -0.89
C LEU A 280 -1.54 -27.15 -1.62
N LEU A 281 -1.47 -26.63 -2.85
CA LEU A 281 -2.67 -26.31 -3.66
C LEU A 281 -3.31 -27.55 -4.30
N VAL A 282 -2.53 -28.57 -4.65
CA VAL A 282 -3.03 -29.89 -5.09
C VAL A 282 -3.72 -30.62 -3.94
N ARG A 283 -3.14 -30.59 -2.73
CA ARG A 283 -3.80 -31.06 -1.50
C ARG A 283 -5.11 -30.33 -1.23
N MET A 284 -5.20 -29.02 -1.52
CA MET A 284 -6.46 -28.27 -1.41
C MET A 284 -7.46 -28.55 -2.53
N LYS A 285 -7.01 -28.79 -3.78
CA LYS A 285 -7.90 -29.24 -4.87
C LYS A 285 -8.55 -30.57 -4.49
N LEU A 286 -7.80 -31.45 -3.81
CA LEU A 286 -8.33 -32.69 -3.23
C LEU A 286 -9.29 -32.43 -2.06
N LEU A 287 -9.06 -31.46 -1.18
CA LEU A 287 -10.00 -31.10 -0.10
C LEU A 287 -11.31 -30.50 -0.63
N THR A 288 -11.24 -29.62 -1.63
CA THR A 288 -12.42 -29.03 -2.30
C THR A 288 -13.20 -30.06 -3.11
N LEU A 289 -12.53 -31.08 -3.68
CA LEU A 289 -13.16 -32.24 -4.30
C LEU A 289 -13.67 -33.26 -3.26
N SER A 290 -13.02 -33.42 -2.11
CA SER A 290 -13.44 -34.33 -1.03
C SER A 290 -14.66 -33.82 -0.27
N VAL A 291 -14.85 -32.50 -0.18
CA VAL A 291 -16.13 -31.93 0.31
C VAL A 291 -17.28 -32.20 -0.66
N LYS A 292 -17.02 -32.45 -1.96
CA LYS A 292 -18.05 -32.94 -2.90
C LYS A 292 -18.35 -34.44 -2.76
N SER A 293 -17.61 -35.21 -1.96
CA SER A 293 -17.81 -36.66 -1.82
C SER A 293 -18.49 -37.09 -0.52
N LYS A 294 -19.11 -36.16 0.22
CA LYS A 294 -19.88 -36.48 1.43
C LYS A 294 -21.39 -36.25 1.33
N ASP A 295 -21.86 -35.73 0.20
CA ASP A 295 -23.30 -35.59 -0.09
C ASP A 295 -23.64 -36.31 -1.40
N PHE A 296 -23.51 -37.64 -1.39
CA PHE A 296 -24.23 -38.59 -2.27
C PHE A 296 -24.27 -39.97 -1.59
#